data_AF-A0A017RTZ9-F1
#
_entry.id   AF-A0A017RTZ9-F1
#
_cell.length_a   1.000
_cell.length_b   1.000
_cell.length_c   1.000
_cell.angle_alpha   90.00
_cell.angle_beta   90.00
_cell.angle_gamma   90.00
#
_symmetry.space_group_name_H-M   'P 1'
#
loop_
_entity.id
_entity.type
_entity.pdbx_description
1 polymer ?
#
loop_
_entity_poly.entity_id
_entity_poly.type
_entity_poly.pdbx_seq_one_letter_code
_entity_poly.pdbx_strand_id
1 'polypeptide(L)'
;MIKIYLSRLLGERRMTQADLARKTGIRPTTINDIYHEMAERVNLEHLDLICEVLGCDLTELMEYIPNKIPKTGKNLVKKPKRKNKKEN
;
A
#
# COMPACT_ATOMS: atom_id res chain seq x y z
N MET A 1 -8.27 7.03 6.00
CA MET A 1 -7.56 5.89 5.42
C MET A 1 -6.64 6.37 4.32
N ILE A 2 -5.58 5.62 4.06
CA ILE A 2 -4.73 5.88 2.90
C ILE A 2 -5.30 5.06 1.74
N LYS A 3 -5.50 5.70 0.58
CA LYS A 3 -5.85 5.07 -0.70
C LYS A 3 -4.60 4.92 -1.53
N ILE A 4 -4.51 3.82 -2.29
CA ILE A 4 -3.43 3.58 -3.26
C ILE A 4 -4.05 3.43 -4.65
N TYR A 5 -3.51 4.14 -5.64
CA TYR A 5 -4.03 4.22 -7.01
C TYR A 5 -3.18 3.46 -8.03
N LEU A 6 -2.43 2.45 -7.58
CA LEU A 6 -1.51 1.70 -8.44
C LEU A 6 -2.22 1.07 -9.64
N SER A 7 -3.43 0.53 -9.44
CA SER A 7 -4.22 -0.07 -10.53
C SER A 7 -4.58 0.92 -11.64
N ARG A 8 -4.97 2.14 -11.27
CA ARG A 8 -5.24 3.23 -12.21
C ARG A 8 -3.97 3.61 -12.98
N LEU A 9 -2.87 3.86 -12.27
CA LEU A 9 -1.60 4.28 -12.88
C LEU A 9 -1.05 3.23 -13.86
N LEU A 10 -1.15 1.95 -13.52
CA LEU A 10 -0.76 0.86 -14.42
C LEU A 10 -1.64 0.78 -15.66
N GLY A 11 -2.95 0.98 -15.52
CA GLY A 11 -3.89 1.04 -16.63
C GLY A 11 -3.60 2.18 -17.60
N GLU A 12 -3.36 3.39 -17.08
CA GLU A 12 -3.01 4.58 -17.88
C GLU A 12 -1.70 4.39 -18.66
N ARG A 13 -0.74 3.66 -18.09
CA ARG A 13 0.57 3.41 -18.69
C ARG A 13 0.64 2.11 -19.49
N ARG A 14 -0.47 1.36 -19.59
CA ARG A 14 -0.55 0.02 -20.22
C ARG A 14 0.56 -0.91 -19.72
N MET A 15 0.88 -0.84 -18.42
CA MET A 15 1.93 -1.63 -17.78
C MET A 15 1.31 -2.74 -16.93
N THR A 16 1.85 -3.97 -17.00
CA THR A 16 1.35 -5.07 -16.16
C THR A 16 1.96 -5.06 -14.76
N GLN A 17 1.30 -5.70 -13.78
CA GLN A 17 1.90 -5.92 -12.45
C GLN A 17 3.23 -6.67 -12.53
N ALA A 18 3.34 -7.64 -13.45
CA ALA A 18 4.56 -8.40 -13.68
C ALA A 18 5.70 -7.53 -14.24
N ASP A 19 5.39 -6.58 -15.14
CA ASP A 19 6.38 -5.62 -15.65
C ASP A 19 6.89 -4.71 -14.54
N LEU A 20 5.97 -4.18 -13.72
CA LEU A 20 6.34 -3.33 -12.59
C LEU A 20 7.21 -4.10 -11.59
N ALA A 21 6.84 -5.32 -11.24
CA ALA A 21 7.63 -6.17 -10.34
C ALA A 21 9.05 -6.42 -10.88
N ARG A 22 9.18 -6.70 -12.18
CA ARG A 22 10.50 -6.88 -12.83
C ARG A 22 11.33 -5.60 -12.82
N LYS A 23 10.72 -4.45 -13.12
CA LYS A 23 11.41 -3.15 -13.21
C LYS A 23 11.83 -2.62 -11.84
N THR A 24 10.99 -2.80 -10.81
CA THR A 24 11.26 -2.34 -9.44
C THR A 24 12.08 -3.33 -8.62
N GLY A 25 12.13 -4.60 -9.02
CA GLY A 25 12.70 -5.69 -8.21
C GLY A 25 11.83 -6.07 -6.99
N ILE A 26 10.66 -5.45 -6.83
CA ILE A 26 9.71 -5.77 -5.75
C ILE A 26 9.06 -7.12 -6.05
N ARG A 27 8.90 -7.96 -5.02
CA ARG A 27 8.26 -9.27 -5.16
C ARG A 27 6.88 -9.14 -5.80
N PRO A 28 6.50 -9.99 -6.78
CA PRO A 28 5.19 -9.93 -7.43
C PRO A 28 4.02 -9.98 -6.45
N THR A 29 4.13 -10.74 -5.36
CA THR A 29 3.11 -10.81 -4.30
C THR A 29 2.91 -9.46 -3.63
N THR A 30 3.98 -8.71 -3.37
CA THR A 30 3.90 -7.37 -2.77
C THR A 30 3.31 -6.36 -3.74
N ILE A 31 3.68 -6.41 -5.03
CA ILE A 31 3.02 -5.59 -6.05
C ILE A 31 1.53 -5.92 -6.14
N ASN A 32 1.15 -7.20 -6.04
CA ASN A 32 -0.24 -7.62 -6.03
C ASN A 32 -1.02 -7.08 -4.83
N ASP A 33 -0.45 -7.17 -3.62
CA ASP A 33 -1.05 -6.62 -2.40
C ASP A 33 -1.23 -5.10 -2.49
N ILE A 34 -0.24 -4.38 -3.04
CA ILE A 34 -0.32 -2.92 -3.25
C ILE A 34 -1.38 -2.59 -4.31
N TYR A 35 -1.41 -3.34 -5.41
CA TYR A 35 -2.34 -3.16 -6.52
C TYR A 35 -3.81 -3.33 -6.09
N HIS A 36 -4.08 -4.31 -5.23
CA HIS A 36 -5.42 -4.58 -4.68
C HIS A 36 -5.70 -3.84 -3.38
N GLU A 37 -4.82 -2.93 -2.94
CA GLU A 37 -4.95 -2.18 -1.69
C GLU A 37 -5.08 -3.06 -0.44
N MET A 38 -4.51 -4.27 -0.49
CA MET A 38 -4.48 -5.26 0.59
C MET A 38 -3.21 -5.16 1.45
N ALA A 39 -2.23 -4.35 1.03
CA ALA A 39 -1.00 -4.14 1.77
C ALA A 39 -1.24 -3.49 3.14
N GLU A 40 -0.97 -4.21 4.22
CA GLU A 40 -1.01 -3.64 5.58
C GLU A 40 0.13 -2.64 5.85
N ARG A 41 1.25 -2.83 5.16
CA ARG A 41 2.48 -2.03 5.28
C ARG A 41 3.08 -1.85 3.91
N VAL A 42 3.53 -0.63 3.64
CA VAL A 42 4.39 -0.30 2.51
C VAL A 42 5.58 0.44 3.09
N ASN A 43 6.79 0.06 2.69
CA ASN A 43 8.00 0.76 3.10
C ASN A 43 8.27 1.92 2.11
N LEU A 44 9.08 2.90 2.51
CA LEU A 44 9.35 4.08 1.69
C LEU A 44 10.11 3.72 0.41
N GLU A 45 11.03 2.77 0.49
CA GLU A 45 11.80 2.26 -0.67
C GLU A 45 10.89 1.76 -1.81
N HIS A 46 9.84 1.00 -1.49
CA HIS A 46 8.90 0.53 -2.49
C HIS A 46 8.14 1.69 -3.15
N LEU A 47 7.80 2.73 -2.37
CA LEU A 47 7.13 3.90 -2.92
C LEU A 47 8.05 4.64 -3.89
N ASP A 48 9.32 4.81 -3.51
CA ASP A 48 10.35 5.46 -4.32
C ASP A 48 10.54 4.73 -5.65
N LEU A 49 10.82 3.41 -5.60
CA LEU A 49 11.01 2.58 -6.79
C LEU A 49 9.78 2.54 -7.70
N ILE A 50 8.57 2.50 -7.13
CA ILE A 50 7.33 2.54 -7.92
C ILE A 50 7.18 3.92 -8.60
N CYS A 51 7.43 5.01 -7.87
CA CYS A 51 7.34 6.37 -8.43
C CYS A 51 8.39 6.58 -9.53
N GLU A 52 9.61 6.09 -9.35
CA GLU A 52 10.69 6.16 -10.35
C GLU A 52 10.33 5.38 -11.62
N VAL A 53 9.88 4.12 -11.48
CA VAL A 53 9.53 3.28 -12.63
C VAL A 53 8.31 3.81 -13.39
N LEU A 54 7.34 4.37 -12.67
CA LEU A 54 6.14 4.93 -13.28
C LEU A 54 6.37 6.37 -13.75
N GLY A 55 7.38 7.09 -13.26
CA GLY A 55 7.54 8.52 -13.50
C GLY A 55 6.31 9.31 -13.04
N CYS A 56 5.92 9.13 -11.78
CA CYS A 56 4.79 9.82 -11.15
C CYS A 56 5.15 10.38 -9.78
N ASP A 57 4.39 11.37 -9.32
CA ASP A 57 4.52 11.89 -7.97
C ASP A 57 3.84 10.96 -6.95
N LEU A 58 4.32 10.99 -5.70
CA LEU A 58 3.73 10.21 -4.60
C LEU A 58 2.24 10.51 -4.41
N THR A 59 1.81 11.75 -4.65
CA THR A 59 0.39 12.16 -4.54
C THR A 59 -0.49 11.59 -5.65
N GLU A 60 0.08 11.17 -6.78
CA GLU A 60 -0.66 10.46 -7.82
C GLU A 60 -0.84 8.98 -7.45
N LEU A 61 0.10 8.42 -6.69
CA LEU A 61 0.10 7.04 -6.22
C LEU A 61 -0.74 6.85 -4.96
N MET A 62 -0.71 7.79 -4.02
CA MET A 62 -1.34 7.67 -2.70
C MET A 62 -2.05 8.94 -2.25
N GLU A 63 -3.19 8.77 -1.58
CA GLU A 63 -3.98 9.88 -1.04
C GLU A 63 -4.49 9.55 0.36
N TYR A 64 -4.48 10.56 1.25
CA TYR A 64 -5.17 10.47 2.52
C TYR A 64 -6.64 10.87 2.37
N ILE A 65 -7.53 9.92 2.62
CA ILE A 65 -8.97 10.15 2.71
C ILE A 65 -9.40 10.16 4.18
N PRO A 66 -9.98 11.25 4.71
CA PRO A 66 -10.46 11.28 6.09
C PRO A 66 -11.41 10.12 6.42
N ASN A 67 -11.22 9.46 7.57
CA ASN A 67 -12.18 8.47 8.05
C ASN A 67 -13.42 9.19 8.60
N LYS A 68 -14.63 8.63 8.38
CA LYS A 68 -15.88 9.16 8.98
C LYS A 68 -15.78 9.30 10.50
N ILE A 69 -15.09 8.37 11.16
CA ILE A 69 -14.78 8.40 12.58
C ILE A 69 -13.25 8.43 12.71
N PRO A 70 -12.66 9.50 13.30
CA PRO A 70 -11.22 9.57 13.55
C PRO A 70 -10.76 8.40 14.42
N LYS A 71 -9.58 7.83 14.14
CA LYS A 71 -9.01 6.70 14.89
C LYS A 71 -7.87 7.11 15.84
N THR A 72 -7.74 8.41 16.09
CA THR A 72 -6.63 9.03 16.83
C THR A 72 -7.18 9.82 18.03
N GLY A 73 -6.31 10.16 18.99
CA GLY A 73 -6.67 10.96 20.17
C GLY A 73 -7.77 10.32 21.01
N LYS A 74 -8.85 11.08 21.29
CA LYS A 74 -9.98 10.64 22.12
C LYS A 74 -10.72 9.42 21.56
N ASN A 75 -10.55 9.11 20.27
CA ASN A 75 -11.21 8.01 19.56
C ASN A 75 -10.27 6.81 19.31
N LEU A 76 -9.22 6.64 20.12
CA LEU A 76 -8.29 5.51 20.02
C LEU A 76 -9.01 4.18 20.28
N VAL A 77 -9.25 3.41 19.22
CA VAL A 77 -9.69 2.01 19.33
C VAL A 77 -8.51 1.17 19.81
N LYS A 78 -8.50 0.77 21.09
CA LYS A 78 -7.53 -0.19 21.62
C LYS A 78 -7.77 -1.54 20.93
N LYS A 79 -6.85 -2.00 20.07
CA LYS A 79 -6.88 -3.37 19.56
C LYS A 79 -6.86 -4.34 20.76
N PRO A 80 -7.70 -5.38 20.81
CA PRO A 80 -7.63 -6.37 21.87
C PRO A 80 -6.22 -7.00 21.86
N LYS A 81 -5.57 -7.04 23.03
CA LYS A 81 -4.30 -7.76 23.21
C LYS A 81 -4.52 -9.20 22.76
N ARG A 82 -3.82 -9.68 21.71
CA ARG A 82 -3.76 -11.11 21.39
C ARG A 82 -3.29 -11.83 22.67
N LYS A 83 -4.14 -12.68 23.26
CA LYS A 83 -3.72 -13.58 24.33
C LYS A 83 -2.69 -14.53 23.72
N ASN A 84 -1.45 -14.49 24.21
CA ASN A 84 -0.45 -15.49 23.84
C ASN A 84 -1.05 -16.87 24.16
N LYS A 85 -1.30 -17.67 23.12
CA LYS A 85 -1.66 -19.08 23.25
C LYS A 85 -0.40 -19.77 23.79
N LYS A 86 -0.40 -20.12 25.08
CA LYS A 86 0.62 -21.01 25.64
C LYS A 86 0.46 -22.34 24.91
N GLU A 87 1.47 -22.71 24.14
CA GLU A 87 1.67 -24.09 23.67
C GLU A 87 2.11 -24.91 24.88
N ASN A 88 1.32 -25.92 25.21
CA ASN A 88 1.75 -27.11 25.97
C ASN A 88 1.67 -28.28 24.99
#